data_AF-A0A2U9T6R7-F1
#
_entry.id   AF-A0A2U9T6R7-F1
#
_cell.length_a   1.000
_cell.length_b   1.000
_cell.length_c   1.000
_cell.angle_alpha   90.00
_cell.angle_beta   90.00
_cell.angle_gamma   90.00
#
_symmetry.space_group_name_H-M   'P 1'
#
loop_
_entity.id
_entity.type
_entity.pdbx_description
1 polymer ?
#
loop_
_entity_poly.entity_id
_entity_poly.type
_entity_poly.pdbx_seq_one_letter_code
_entity_poly.pdbx_strand_id
1 'polypeptide(L)'
;MAAQDRTASESQPEPFEHDGSDTRHAMCCPKCGRLMVKYKVQADGRHGLDYCFGCEEVWLDRGEWTYLKSEGLHLRVTEVTTEAWQRRLREQASARQREERFRTAIGADTFEEVQRLHAWLQQQPARGEILRYLAQENTD
;
A
#
# COMPACT_ATOMS: atom_id res chain seq x y z
N MET A 1 13.14 9.42 58.20
CA MET A 1 13.39 9.67 56.76
C MET A 1 13.45 8.32 56.06
N ALA A 2 12.38 7.93 55.38
CA ALA A 2 12.36 6.74 54.53
C ALA A 2 11.71 7.17 53.22
N ALA A 3 12.52 7.33 52.17
CA ALA A 3 12.05 7.57 50.82
C ALA A 3 11.50 6.26 50.28
N GLN A 4 10.22 6.22 49.94
CA GLN A 4 9.62 5.09 49.23
C GLN A 4 9.59 5.41 47.74
N ASP A 5 10.41 4.65 47.04
CA ASP A 5 10.56 4.53 45.60
C ASP A 5 9.22 4.16 44.95
N ARG A 6 8.78 4.92 43.95
CA ARG A 6 7.59 4.62 43.14
C ARG A 6 8.05 4.11 41.78
N THR A 7 8.27 2.81 41.68
CA THR A 7 8.43 2.14 40.38
C THR A 7 7.06 2.08 39.69
N ALA A 8 6.87 2.93 38.69
CA ALA A 8 5.75 2.82 37.75
C ALA A 8 6.00 1.61 36.84
N SER A 9 5.12 0.61 36.92
CA SER A 9 5.16 -0.59 36.09
C SER A 9 4.66 -0.24 34.68
N GLU A 10 5.60 -0.05 33.76
CA GLU A 10 5.33 0.18 32.35
C GLU A 10 4.79 -1.12 31.72
N SER A 11 3.49 -1.12 31.41
CA SER A 11 2.80 -2.28 30.85
C SER A 11 3.04 -2.31 29.33
N GLN A 12 3.68 -3.36 28.84
CA GLN A 12 3.92 -3.57 27.41
C GLN A 12 2.59 -3.71 26.65
N PRO A 13 2.44 -3.12 25.45
CA PRO A 13 1.23 -3.30 24.66
C PRO A 13 1.20 -4.72 24.06
N GLU A 14 0.18 -5.48 24.44
CA GLU A 14 -0.19 -6.77 23.86
C GLU A 14 -0.31 -6.66 22.32
N PRO A 15 0.06 -7.70 21.53
CA PRO A 15 -0.15 -7.72 20.09
C PRO A 15 -1.65 -7.76 19.80
N PHE A 16 -2.21 -6.61 19.40
CA PHE A 16 -3.62 -6.52 19.05
C PHE A 16 -3.84 -7.03 17.63
N GLU A 17 -4.61 -8.09 17.47
CA GLU A 17 -5.00 -8.61 16.17
C GLU A 17 -5.75 -7.53 15.37
N HIS A 18 -5.23 -7.27 14.17
CA HIS A 18 -5.69 -6.20 13.30
C HIS A 18 -6.96 -6.62 12.55
N ASP A 19 -8.11 -6.60 13.22
CA ASP A 19 -9.42 -6.76 12.56
C ASP A 19 -9.96 -5.43 11.99
N GLY A 20 -9.07 -4.57 11.49
CA GLY A 20 -9.42 -3.32 10.82
C GLY A 20 -9.97 -3.57 9.40
N SER A 21 -11.12 -4.25 9.30
CA SER A 21 -11.90 -4.29 8.07
C SER A 21 -12.49 -2.91 7.82
N ASP A 22 -11.88 -2.17 6.90
CA ASP A 22 -12.36 -0.88 6.43
C ASP A 22 -13.82 -0.95 5.91
N THR A 23 -14.65 0.06 6.23
CA THR A 23 -16.07 0.09 5.84
C THR A 23 -16.22 0.10 4.32
N ARG A 24 -16.81 -0.95 3.74
CA ARG A 24 -16.89 -1.10 2.28
C ARG A 24 -17.92 -0.21 1.57
N HIS A 25 -18.80 0.44 2.33
CA HIS A 25 -19.85 1.30 1.78
C HIS A 25 -19.48 2.78 1.92
N ALA A 26 -20.00 3.62 1.04
CA ALA A 26 -19.76 5.06 1.11
C ALA A 26 -20.45 5.66 2.35
N MET A 27 -19.71 6.47 3.11
CA MET A 27 -20.17 7.06 4.35
C MET A 27 -20.45 8.56 4.19
N CYS A 28 -21.45 9.06 4.92
CA CYS A 28 -21.68 10.49 5.06
C CYS A 28 -20.90 11.05 6.24
N CYS A 29 -20.34 12.25 6.08
CA CYS A 29 -19.62 12.96 7.12
C CYS A 29 -20.53 13.21 8.34
N PRO A 30 -20.15 12.74 9.54
CA PRO A 30 -20.95 12.97 10.75
C PRO A 30 -21.14 14.45 11.09
N LYS A 31 -20.24 15.33 10.64
CA LYS A 31 -20.27 16.77 10.94
C LYS A 31 -21.16 17.58 9.99
N CYS A 32 -21.16 17.29 8.69
CA CYS A 32 -21.88 18.10 7.69
C CYS A 32 -22.79 17.32 6.75
N GLY A 33 -22.88 15.99 6.88
CA GLY A 33 -23.74 15.13 6.09
C GLY A 33 -23.32 14.91 4.63
N ARG A 34 -22.23 15.54 4.15
CA ARG A 34 -21.74 15.31 2.78
C ARG A 34 -21.10 13.94 2.63
N LEU A 35 -21.19 13.35 1.45
CA LEU A 35 -20.52 12.10 1.11
C LEU A 35 -19.00 12.24 1.25
N MET A 36 -18.37 11.26 1.87
CA MET A 36 -16.92 11.19 2.03
C MET A 36 -16.29 10.37 0.90
N VAL A 37 -15.04 10.70 0.58
CA VAL A 37 -14.24 9.98 -0.40
C VAL A 37 -13.19 9.17 0.31
N LYS A 38 -13.05 7.92 -0.11
CA LYS A 38 -12.07 6.99 0.44
C LYS A 38 -10.71 7.16 -0.23
N TYR A 39 -9.70 7.44 0.57
CA TYR A 39 -8.30 7.51 0.17
C TYR A 39 -7.57 6.25 0.61
N LYS A 40 -6.93 5.55 -0.33
CA LYS A 40 -6.21 4.32 0.00
C LYS A 40 -4.93 4.65 0.76
N VAL A 41 -4.66 3.90 1.83
CA VAL A 41 -3.39 4.02 2.56
C VAL A 41 -2.28 3.25 1.83
N GLN A 42 -2.59 2.05 1.34
CA GLN A 42 -1.67 1.21 0.57
C GLN A 42 -2.27 0.73 -0.76
N ALA A 43 -1.41 0.21 -1.63
CA ALA A 43 -1.79 -0.23 -2.98
C ALA A 43 -2.67 -1.49 -2.97
N ASP A 44 -2.67 -2.27 -1.89
CA ASP A 44 -3.52 -3.45 -1.72
C ASP A 44 -5.00 -3.12 -1.50
N GLY A 45 -5.31 -1.85 -1.16
CA GLY A 45 -6.66 -1.35 -0.94
C GLY A 45 -7.36 -1.94 0.29
N ARG A 46 -6.63 -2.50 1.26
CA ARG A 46 -7.23 -3.06 2.49
C ARG A 46 -7.66 -2.00 3.49
N HIS A 47 -6.92 -0.90 3.56
CA HIS A 47 -7.15 0.20 4.49
C HIS A 47 -7.36 1.51 3.72
N GLY A 48 -8.38 2.25 4.13
CA GLY A 48 -8.76 3.53 3.59
C GLY A 48 -8.69 4.62 4.65
N LEU A 49 -8.88 5.87 4.23
CA LEU A 49 -9.21 6.99 5.09
C LEU A 49 -10.42 7.67 4.47
N ASP A 50 -11.43 7.95 5.27
CA ASP A 50 -12.60 8.69 4.78
C ASP A 50 -12.33 10.19 4.89
N TYR A 51 -12.27 10.87 3.75
CA TYR A 51 -12.03 12.31 3.69
C TYR A 51 -13.30 13.06 3.30
N CYS A 52 -13.67 14.06 4.09
CA CYS A 52 -14.78 14.95 3.77
C CYS A 52 -14.28 16.26 3.15
N PHE A 53 -14.56 16.48 1.86
CA PHE A 53 -14.29 17.76 1.20
C PHE A 53 -15.15 18.94 1.71
N GLY A 54 -16.19 18.67 2.50
CA GLY A 54 -17.04 19.73 3.05
C GLY A 54 -16.50 20.39 4.30
N CYS A 55 -15.89 19.60 5.18
CA CYS A 55 -15.31 20.06 6.44
C CYS A 55 -13.79 19.94 6.48
N GLU A 56 -13.18 19.39 5.43
CA GLU A 56 -11.73 19.16 5.31
C GLU A 56 -11.16 18.29 6.43
N GLU A 57 -11.96 17.32 6.89
CA GLU A 57 -11.62 16.41 7.98
C GLU A 57 -11.47 14.97 7.48
N VAL A 58 -10.53 14.26 8.12
CA VAL A 58 -10.33 12.81 7.96
C VAL A 58 -11.05 12.09 9.08
N TRP A 59 -11.82 11.07 8.72
CA TRP A 59 -12.52 10.17 9.61
C TRP A 59 -11.86 8.80 9.54
N LEU A 60 -11.70 8.18 10.71
CA LEU A 60 -11.02 6.90 10.88
C LEU A 60 -12.00 5.89 11.46
N ASP A 61 -12.03 4.71 10.86
CA ASP A 61 -12.73 3.56 11.42
C ASP A 61 -11.94 2.94 12.57
N ARG A 62 -12.60 2.03 13.29
CA ARG A 62 -11.96 1.28 14.38
C ARG A 62 -10.74 0.52 13.85
N GLY A 63 -9.58 0.77 14.45
CA GLY A 63 -8.32 0.09 14.12
C GLY A 63 -7.45 0.86 13.13
N GLU A 64 -7.98 1.78 12.33
CA GLU A 64 -7.20 2.51 11.33
C GLU A 64 -6.14 3.43 11.94
N TRP A 65 -6.41 4.02 13.11
CA TRP A 65 -5.39 4.79 13.83
C TRP A 65 -4.20 3.93 14.25
N THR A 66 -4.44 2.69 14.66
CA THR A 66 -3.38 1.74 15.01
C THR A 66 -2.58 1.34 13.78
N TYR A 67 -3.28 1.09 12.66
CA TYR A 67 -2.65 0.84 11.36
C TYR A 67 -1.73 1.99 10.92
N LEU A 68 -2.23 3.23 10.97
CA LEU A 68 -1.43 4.40 10.62
C LEU A 68 -0.19 4.54 11.52
N LYS A 69 -0.25 4.10 12.78
CA LYS A 69 0.91 4.07 13.66
C LYS A 69 1.91 2.98 13.24
N SER A 70 1.46 1.77 12.94
CA SER A 70 2.37 0.69 12.50
C SER A 70 3.07 1.01 11.18
N GLU A 71 2.41 1.76 10.31
CA GLU A 71 2.97 2.24 9.03
C GLU A 71 3.80 3.53 9.15
N GLY A 72 3.88 4.13 10.34
CA GLY A 72 4.57 5.42 10.53
C GLY A 72 3.88 6.63 9.86
N LEU A 73 2.60 6.49 9.47
CA LEU A 73 1.82 7.50 8.75
C LEU A 73 0.97 8.40 9.66
N HIS A 74 0.82 8.04 10.94
CA HIS A 74 0.03 8.81 11.93
C HIS A 74 0.44 10.29 12.09
N LEU A 75 1.68 10.66 11.74
CA LEU A 75 2.17 12.05 11.76
C LEU A 75 1.99 12.78 10.41
N ARG A 76 1.58 12.05 9.37
CA ARG A 76 1.55 12.51 7.97
C ARG A 76 0.23 12.11 7.30
N VAL A 77 -0.86 12.05 8.06
CA VAL A 77 -2.17 11.58 7.59
C VAL A 77 -2.66 12.35 6.37
N THR A 78 -2.44 13.66 6.34
CA THR A 78 -2.80 14.54 5.21
C THR A 78 -2.01 14.25 3.94
N GLU A 79 -0.86 13.57 4.01
CA GLU A 79 -0.15 13.16 2.81
C GLU A 79 -0.85 12.04 2.06
N VAL A 80 -1.53 11.14 2.79
CA VAL A 80 -2.31 10.04 2.21
C VAL A 80 -3.43 10.58 1.33
N THR A 81 -3.98 11.75 1.67
CA THR A 81 -5.06 12.40 0.93
C THR A 81 -4.58 13.20 -0.29
N THR A 82 -3.28 13.21 -0.59
CA THR A 82 -2.73 13.93 -1.76
C THR A 82 -2.87 13.16 -3.07
N GLU A 83 -2.96 13.89 -4.19
CA GLU A 83 -2.97 13.28 -5.53
C GLU A 83 -1.69 12.49 -5.81
N ALA A 84 -0.53 13.02 -5.42
CA ALA A 84 0.76 12.38 -5.62
C ALA A 84 0.85 11.03 -4.92
N TRP A 85 0.36 10.94 -3.67
CA TRP A 85 0.26 9.68 -2.94
C TRP A 85 -0.66 8.70 -3.67
N GLN A 86 -1.89 9.11 -3.98
CA GLN A 86 -2.86 8.24 -4.63
C GLN A 86 -2.42 7.78 -6.03
N ARG A 87 -1.71 8.63 -6.78
CA ARG A 87 -1.12 8.27 -8.08
C ARG A 87 -0.08 7.16 -7.93
N ARG A 88 0.84 7.31 -6.96
CA ARG A 88 1.84 6.28 -6.66
C ARG A 88 1.19 4.94 -6.31
N LEU A 89 0.12 4.94 -5.52
CA LEU A 89 -0.60 3.70 -5.20
C LEU A 89 -1.27 3.06 -6.42
N ARG A 90 -1.88 3.86 -7.30
CA ARG A 90 -2.46 3.37 -8.56
C ARG A 90 -1.40 2.74 -9.47
N GLU A 91 -0.23 3.36 -9.58
CA GLU A 91 0.90 2.84 -10.37
C GLU A 91 1.40 1.51 -9.80
N GLN A 92 1.59 1.41 -8.48
CA GLN A 92 1.99 0.18 -7.80
C GLN A 92 0.97 -0.95 -7.98
N ALA A 93 -0.32 -0.66 -7.79
CA ALA A 93 -1.39 -1.63 -8.00
C ALA A 93 -1.44 -2.11 -9.46
N SER A 94 -1.27 -1.19 -10.41
CA SER A 94 -1.27 -1.52 -11.84
C SER A 94 -0.06 -2.38 -12.22
N ALA A 95 1.12 -2.10 -11.67
CA ALA A 95 2.31 -2.92 -11.87
C ALA A 95 2.12 -4.35 -11.35
N ARG A 96 1.62 -4.49 -10.11
CA ARG A 96 1.31 -5.80 -9.51
C ARG A 96 0.29 -6.58 -10.33
N GLN A 97 -0.77 -5.91 -10.79
CA GLN A 97 -1.79 -6.56 -11.62
C GLN A 97 -1.25 -7.02 -12.97
N ARG A 98 -0.38 -6.23 -13.62
CA ARG A 98 0.28 -6.64 -14.88
C ARG A 98 1.14 -7.88 -14.68
N GLU A 99 1.93 -7.91 -13.60
CA GLU A 99 2.77 -9.05 -13.26
C GLU A 99 1.93 -10.31 -12.98
N GLU A 100 0.91 -10.20 -12.14
CA GLU A 100 0.03 -11.32 -11.80
C GLU A 100 -0.70 -11.86 -13.04
N ARG A 101 -1.19 -10.95 -13.91
CA ARG A 101 -1.82 -11.34 -15.17
C ARG A 101 -0.83 -12.07 -16.08
N PHE A 102 0.41 -11.59 -16.16
CA PHE A 102 1.45 -12.23 -16.96
C PHE A 102 1.80 -13.61 -16.40
N ARG A 103 2.05 -13.71 -15.08
CA ARG A 103 2.27 -14.98 -14.37
C ARG A 103 1.15 -15.98 -14.61
N THR A 104 -0.10 -15.54 -14.51
CA THR A 104 -1.27 -16.39 -14.77
C THR A 104 -1.31 -16.87 -16.23
N ALA A 105 -0.93 -16.02 -17.18
CA ALA A 105 -0.97 -16.36 -18.60
C ALA A 105 0.09 -17.39 -19.03
N ILE A 106 1.29 -17.36 -18.43
CA ILE A 106 2.41 -18.22 -18.84
C ILE A 106 2.70 -19.39 -17.87
N GLY A 107 2.06 -19.40 -16.70
CA GLY A 107 2.31 -20.37 -15.63
C GLY A 107 3.47 -19.98 -14.71
N ALA A 108 3.46 -20.52 -13.48
CA ALA A 108 4.43 -20.16 -12.44
C ALA A 108 5.88 -20.53 -12.82
N ASP A 109 6.10 -21.75 -13.32
CA ASP A 109 7.45 -22.24 -13.65
C ASP A 109 8.08 -21.41 -14.79
N THR A 110 7.32 -21.15 -15.86
CA THR A 110 7.77 -20.29 -16.96
C THR A 110 8.04 -18.87 -16.48
N PHE A 111 7.20 -18.35 -15.58
CA PHE A 111 7.38 -17.02 -15.01
C PHE A 111 8.67 -16.89 -14.20
N GLU A 112 9.04 -17.91 -13.42
CA GLU A 112 10.33 -17.93 -12.72
C GLU A 112 11.52 -17.90 -13.69
N GLU A 113 11.43 -18.61 -14.82
CA GLU A 113 12.47 -18.55 -15.86
C GLU A 113 12.56 -17.15 -16.49
N VAL A 114 11.42 -16.51 -16.77
CA VAL A 114 11.39 -15.13 -17.28
C VAL A 114 12.02 -14.17 -16.28
N GLN A 115 11.75 -14.32 -14.99
CA GLN A 115 12.36 -13.49 -13.94
C GLN A 115 13.88 -13.70 -13.88
N ARG A 116 14.35 -14.95 -13.98
CA ARG A 116 15.78 -15.28 -14.02
C ARG A 116 16.46 -14.65 -15.23
N LEU A 117 15.87 -14.79 -16.41
CA LEU A 117 16.36 -14.18 -17.65
C LEU A 117 16.41 -12.66 -17.53
N HIS A 118 15.36 -12.03 -16.99
CA HIS A 118 15.32 -10.59 -16.76
C HIS A 118 16.45 -10.14 -15.82
N ALA A 119 16.67 -10.84 -14.70
CA ALA A 119 17.75 -10.52 -13.76
C ALA A 119 19.14 -10.64 -14.41
N TRP A 120 19.36 -11.69 -15.20
CA TRP A 120 20.60 -11.86 -15.96
C TRP A 120 20.78 -10.74 -16.99
N LEU A 121 19.73 -10.37 -17.74
CA LEU A 121 19.76 -9.29 -18.74
C LEU A 121 20.13 -7.92 -18.15
N GLN A 122 19.68 -7.62 -16.93
CA GLN A 122 20.02 -6.35 -16.25
C GLN A 122 21.51 -6.23 -15.91
N GLN A 123 22.22 -7.35 -15.80
CA GLN A 123 23.65 -7.37 -15.49
C GLN A 123 24.53 -7.30 -16.75
N GLN A 124 23.95 -7.37 -17.95
CA GLN A 124 24.74 -7.41 -19.19
C GLN A 124 25.12 -6.01 -19.67
N PRO A 125 26.42 -5.73 -19.93
CA PRO A 125 26.85 -4.46 -20.49
C PRO A 125 26.22 -4.13 -21.85
N ALA A 126 25.96 -5.17 -22.67
CA ALA A 126 25.39 -5.05 -24.00
C ALA A 126 23.88 -5.39 -24.04
N ARG A 127 23.12 -5.11 -22.97
CA ARG A 127 21.69 -5.41 -22.86
C ARG A 127 20.86 -4.99 -24.09
N GLY A 128 21.12 -3.81 -24.64
CA GLY A 128 20.39 -3.28 -25.80
C GLY A 128 20.57 -4.15 -27.05
N GLU A 129 21.79 -4.60 -27.32
CA GLU A 129 22.10 -5.47 -28.46
C GLU A 129 21.46 -6.85 -28.32
N ILE A 130 21.50 -7.42 -27.12
CA ILE A 130 20.87 -8.72 -26.82
C ILE A 130 19.36 -8.64 -27.09
N LEU A 131 18.68 -7.60 -26.59
CA LEU A 131 17.24 -7.43 -26.82
C LEU A 131 16.90 -7.21 -28.29
N ARG A 132 17.74 -6.46 -29.02
CA ARG A 132 17.56 -6.23 -30.46
C ARG A 132 17.67 -7.54 -31.25
N TYR A 133 18.67 -8.38 -30.93
CA TYR A 133 18.84 -9.70 -31.54
C TYR A 133 17.61 -10.60 -31.28
N LEU A 134 17.16 -10.70 -30.03
CA LEU A 134 15.98 -11.48 -29.67
C LEU A 134 14.70 -10.98 -30.36
N ALA A 135 14.54 -9.67 -30.53
CA ALA A 135 13.36 -9.11 -31.19
C ALA A 135 13.32 -9.43 -32.71
N GLN A 136 14.48 -9.57 -33.36
CA GLN A 136 14.56 -9.91 -34.79
C GLN A 136 14.11 -11.34 -35.07
N GLU A 137 14.40 -12.29 -34.18
CA GLU A 137 14.01 -13.69 -34.34
C GLU A 137 12.53 -13.96 -33.99
N ASN A 138 11.84 -13.01 -33.35
CA ASN A 138 10.43 -13.14 -32.94
C ASN A 138 9.44 -12.45 -33.92
N THR A 139 9.89 -12.05 -35.10
CA THR A 139 9.01 -11.54 -36.17
C THR A 139 8.57 -12.71 -37.05
N ASP A 140 7.56 -13.45 -36.63
CA ASP A 140 6.74 -14.33 -37.49
C ASP A 140 5.47 -13.61 -37.93
#